data_AF-E2S0R8-F1
#
_entry.id   AF-E2S0R8-F1
#
_cell.length_a   1.000
_cell.length_b   1.000
_cell.length_c   1.000
_cell.angle_alpha   90.00
_cell.angle_beta   90.00
_cell.angle_gamma   90.00
#
_symmetry.space_group_name_H-M   'P 1'
#
loop_
_entity.id
_entity.type
_entity.pdbx_description
1 polymer ?
#
loop_
_entity_poly.entity_id
_entity_poly.type
_entity_poly.pdbx_seq_one_letter_code
_entity_poly.pdbx_strand_id
1 'polypeptide(L)'
;MSSEQTAKRQPSLLDASCDNFVHDLAELSPTDATAWGIDGYEGELQDFSPEYFTAIADRTREMVADLDALDDTTDESDDEDDFDDVDYVTAAVLRDRLCLELDLHHHSEDVRCLNNIASPVQTIRDTLLLMPQDTDEDRDAIRSRLSKVKTSLAGYRSSLEEAASHGMVAPHRQISEVIVQCERLADADSMLESLGLDADSAEVQQAKEAFGEFSDWLSNDLQPQAPNKDAVGRERYERFSKLFVGDAVNLDEAYEWGLDQVRSLRAEQEKIAHELYGSDCSVRSAMRKLNHEERYTLRGTDALVEWMQSTADGVIAELNGKEFDIPEEVEEIECCIDPAGTGGIFYTPPSDDFSRPGRMWWSVPEGQDTFHTWQELTTVHHEGVPGHHLQLGSALVQEDLNLWRRAVTWNSGHGEGWALYAEQLMAELGYMDDPGFRMGMLDAQRLRAARVVVDIGLHLGKQLPDCSTSGVWDKAHVKTFMRENTAMDDANLNFEVNRYLGWPGQAPSYALGQRLWQETRAEAEKQGMSAREFHSEALALGSVPMSVLREAVLGN
;
A
#
# COMPACT_ATOMS: atom_id res chain seq x y z
N MET A 1 -19.10 -22.19 -34.34
CA MET A 1 -18.08 -23.23 -34.41
C MET A 1 -17.41 -23.25 -33.05
N SER A 2 -17.32 -24.45 -32.46
CA SER A 2 -16.83 -24.82 -31.13
C SER A 2 -16.49 -23.71 -30.14
N SER A 3 -17.35 -23.54 -29.13
CA SER A 3 -16.92 -23.06 -27.82
C SER A 3 -16.04 -24.16 -27.21
N GLU A 4 -14.72 -24.07 -27.41
CA GLU A 4 -13.82 -24.74 -26.49
C GLU A 4 -14.05 -24.09 -25.13
N GLN A 5 -14.75 -24.80 -24.24
CA GLN A 5 -14.57 -24.58 -22.81
C GLN A 5 -13.08 -24.82 -22.57
N THR A 6 -12.32 -23.75 -22.36
CA THR A 6 -10.97 -23.81 -21.83
C THR A 6 -11.03 -24.75 -20.63
N ALA A 7 -10.31 -25.87 -20.71
CA ALA A 7 -10.23 -26.81 -19.60
C ALA A 7 -9.59 -26.08 -18.42
N LYS A 8 -10.22 -26.15 -17.23
CA LYS A 8 -9.68 -25.55 -16.02
C LYS A 8 -8.24 -26.04 -15.78
N ARG A 9 -7.30 -25.10 -15.61
CA ARG A 9 -5.88 -25.39 -15.35
C ARG A 9 -5.78 -26.35 -14.17
N GLN A 10 -4.95 -27.37 -14.29
CA GLN A 10 -4.62 -28.23 -13.15
C GLN A 10 -3.44 -27.60 -12.42
N PRO A 11 -3.50 -27.44 -11.09
CA PRO A 11 -2.38 -26.88 -10.33
C PRO A 11 -1.09 -27.66 -10.58
N SER A 12 0.00 -26.93 -10.80
CA SER A 12 1.34 -27.49 -11.01
C SER A 12 1.97 -27.92 -9.68
N LEU A 13 3.16 -28.53 -9.76
CA LEU A 13 3.98 -28.78 -8.56
C LEU A 13 4.46 -27.48 -7.92
N LEU A 14 4.70 -26.43 -8.71
CA LEU A 14 5.06 -25.12 -8.20
C LEU A 14 3.91 -24.51 -7.41
N ASP A 15 2.67 -24.59 -7.92
CA ASP A 15 1.49 -24.10 -7.19
C ASP A 15 1.32 -24.80 -5.85
N ALA A 16 1.43 -26.13 -5.83
CA ALA A 16 1.35 -26.90 -4.59
C ALA A 16 2.46 -26.50 -3.59
N SER A 17 3.65 -26.17 -4.08
CA SER A 17 4.77 -25.71 -3.25
C SER A 17 4.50 -24.31 -2.68
N CYS A 18 3.96 -23.40 -3.50
CA CYS A 18 3.50 -22.09 -3.07
C CYS A 18 2.43 -22.17 -1.98
N ASP A 19 1.41 -23.02 -2.17
CA ASP A 19 0.32 -23.16 -1.20
C ASP A 19 0.83 -23.70 0.15
N ASN A 20 1.72 -24.69 0.13
CA ASN A 20 2.37 -25.18 1.35
C ASN A 20 3.21 -24.09 2.01
N PHE A 21 3.97 -23.33 1.23
CA PHE A 21 4.76 -22.21 1.73
C PHE A 21 3.90 -21.17 2.45
N VAL A 22 2.72 -20.82 1.92
CA VAL A 22 1.78 -19.91 2.60
C VAL A 22 1.32 -20.48 3.94
N HIS A 23 0.99 -21.76 4.01
CA HIS A 23 0.59 -22.38 5.28
C HIS A 23 1.72 -22.42 6.31
N ASP A 24 2.95 -22.66 5.87
CA ASP A 24 4.13 -22.58 6.75
C ASP A 24 4.36 -21.14 7.26
N LEU A 25 4.19 -20.14 6.38
CA LEU A 25 4.26 -18.73 6.77
C LEU A 25 3.13 -18.35 7.73
N ALA A 26 1.92 -18.88 7.57
CA ALA A 26 0.79 -18.63 8.46
C ALA A 26 1.07 -19.14 9.88
N GLU A 27 1.77 -20.27 10.03
CA GLU A 27 2.20 -20.79 11.33
C GLU A 27 3.26 -19.90 11.99
N LEU A 28 4.20 -19.38 11.20
CA LEU A 28 5.26 -18.48 11.69
C LEU A 28 4.73 -17.08 11.99
N SER A 29 3.81 -16.57 11.18
CA SER A 29 3.25 -15.21 11.22
C SER A 29 1.71 -15.21 11.37
N PRO A 30 1.17 -15.51 12.57
CA PRO A 30 -0.28 -15.51 12.81
C PRO A 30 -1.04 -14.22 12.47
N THR A 31 -0.41 -13.03 12.55
CA THR A 31 -1.11 -11.79 12.13
C THR A 31 -1.31 -11.73 10.64
N ASP A 32 -0.35 -12.25 9.87
CA ASP A 32 -0.41 -12.27 8.42
C ASP A 32 -1.44 -13.31 7.97
N ALA A 33 -1.50 -14.46 8.65
CA ALA A 33 -2.57 -15.44 8.47
C ALA A 33 -3.97 -14.82 8.61
N THR A 34 -4.18 -13.97 9.62
CA THR A 34 -5.45 -13.22 9.78
C THR A 34 -5.71 -12.27 8.60
N ALA A 35 -4.69 -11.56 8.13
CA ALA A 35 -4.82 -10.64 6.99
C ALA A 35 -5.09 -11.38 5.67
N TRP A 36 -4.54 -12.59 5.51
CA TRP A 36 -4.72 -13.46 4.36
C TRP A 36 -6.01 -14.31 4.43
N GLY A 37 -6.79 -14.20 5.51
CA GLY A 37 -8.03 -14.97 5.69
C GLY A 37 -7.80 -16.46 5.95
N ILE A 38 -6.65 -16.84 6.53
CA ILE A 38 -6.32 -18.21 6.91
C ILE A 38 -6.76 -18.48 8.35
N ASP A 39 -7.75 -19.34 8.49
CA ASP A 39 -8.34 -19.71 9.77
C ASP A 39 -7.38 -20.51 10.68
N GLY A 40 -7.65 -20.48 11.99
CA GLY A 40 -6.98 -21.29 13.01
C GLY A 40 -5.89 -20.58 13.80
N TYR A 41 -5.57 -19.33 13.44
CA TYR A 41 -4.52 -18.51 14.04
C TYR A 41 -5.05 -17.25 14.74
N GLU A 42 -6.37 -17.09 14.86
CA GLU A 42 -7.03 -15.87 15.33
C GLU A 42 -6.57 -15.49 16.75
N GLY A 43 -6.35 -16.49 17.61
CA GLY A 43 -5.83 -16.28 18.96
C GLY A 43 -4.32 -16.12 19.07
N GLU A 44 -3.55 -16.33 18.01
CA GLU A 44 -2.09 -16.39 18.03
C GLU A 44 -1.44 -15.05 17.64
N LEU A 45 -0.17 -14.86 18.03
CA LEU A 45 0.61 -13.66 17.76
C LEU A 45 2.10 -14.03 17.76
N GLN A 46 2.81 -13.75 16.67
CA GLN A 46 4.25 -13.94 16.59
C GLN A 46 5.00 -13.02 17.54
N ASP A 47 6.21 -13.42 17.92
CA ASP A 47 6.97 -12.72 18.95
C ASP A 47 7.92 -11.62 18.42
N PHE A 48 8.07 -11.47 17.10
CA PHE A 48 8.98 -10.52 16.44
C PHE A 48 10.43 -10.56 16.96
N SER A 49 10.86 -11.71 17.50
CA SER A 49 12.24 -11.96 17.93
C SER A 49 13.20 -12.13 16.74
N PRO A 50 14.53 -12.05 16.95
CA PRO A 50 15.50 -12.43 15.92
C PRO A 50 15.29 -13.86 15.42
N GLU A 51 14.89 -14.76 16.31
CA GLU A 51 14.57 -16.15 15.96
C GLU A 51 13.36 -16.25 15.03
N TYR A 52 12.31 -15.46 15.25
CA TYR A 52 11.16 -15.36 14.34
C TYR A 52 11.59 -14.91 12.95
N PHE A 53 12.34 -13.80 12.84
CA PHE A 53 12.81 -13.29 11.54
C PHE A 53 13.74 -14.28 10.83
N THR A 54 14.59 -14.98 11.60
CA THR A 54 15.44 -16.04 11.07
C THR A 54 14.61 -17.22 10.55
N ALA A 55 13.56 -17.63 11.25
CA ALA A 55 12.69 -18.72 10.82
C ALA A 55 11.95 -18.39 9.51
N ILE A 56 11.45 -17.14 9.38
CA ILE A 56 10.87 -16.66 8.12
C ILE A 56 11.92 -16.71 7.00
N ALA A 57 13.12 -16.17 7.23
CA ALA A 57 14.18 -16.19 6.22
C ALA A 57 14.67 -17.59 5.87
N ASP A 58 14.68 -18.53 6.82
CA ASP A 58 15.01 -19.94 6.60
C ASP A 58 13.97 -20.58 5.67
N ARG A 59 12.68 -20.40 5.98
CA ARG A 59 11.61 -20.95 5.15
C ARG A 59 11.56 -20.31 3.76
N THR A 60 11.79 -19.01 3.65
CA THR A 60 11.93 -18.31 2.37
C THR A 60 13.11 -18.87 1.55
N ARG A 61 14.26 -19.17 2.18
CA ARG A 61 15.40 -19.81 1.50
C ARG A 61 15.08 -21.20 0.97
N GLU A 62 14.33 -21.98 1.73
CA GLU A 62 13.87 -23.30 1.28
C GLU A 62 12.93 -23.18 0.09
N MET A 63 11.95 -22.26 0.10
CA MET A 63 11.05 -22.05 -1.04
C MET A 63 11.81 -21.63 -2.31
N VAL A 64 12.84 -20.77 -2.20
CA VAL A 64 13.69 -20.42 -3.34
C VAL A 64 14.47 -21.64 -3.86
N ALA A 65 14.98 -22.49 -2.97
CA ALA A 65 15.68 -23.72 -3.37
C ALA A 65 14.74 -24.74 -4.02
N ASP A 66 13.51 -24.87 -3.52
CA ASP A 66 12.46 -25.72 -4.12
C ASP A 66 12.12 -25.22 -5.53
N LEU A 67 11.97 -23.90 -5.71
CA LEU A 67 11.74 -23.28 -7.02
C LEU A 67 12.89 -23.57 -7.99
N ASP A 68 14.15 -23.36 -7.59
CA ASP A 68 15.30 -23.61 -8.46
C ASP A 68 15.41 -25.11 -8.82
N ALA A 69 15.05 -26.01 -7.91
CA ALA A 69 15.03 -27.45 -8.20
C ALA A 69 13.93 -27.83 -9.21
N LEU A 70 12.75 -27.21 -9.12
CA LEU A 70 11.65 -27.43 -10.06
C LEU A 70 11.96 -26.87 -11.46
N ASP A 71 12.63 -25.73 -11.53
CA ASP A 71 13.05 -25.12 -12.80
C ASP A 71 14.19 -25.91 -13.46
N ASP A 72 15.19 -26.37 -12.68
CA ASP A 72 16.32 -27.17 -13.20
C ASP A 72 15.89 -28.55 -13.75
N THR A 73 14.75 -29.10 -13.32
CA THR A 73 14.24 -30.38 -13.85
C THR A 73 13.60 -30.28 -15.22
N THR A 74 13.45 -29.08 -15.79
CA THR A 74 12.86 -28.83 -17.13
C THR A 74 13.83 -29.00 -18.32
N ASP A 75 14.99 -29.63 -18.13
CA ASP A 75 15.99 -29.85 -19.19
C ASP A 75 15.40 -30.62 -20.40
N GLU A 76 15.94 -30.37 -21.61
CA GLU A 76 15.41 -30.68 -22.98
C GLU A 76 15.04 -32.15 -23.27
N SER A 77 15.08 -33.04 -22.28
CA SER A 77 14.87 -34.49 -22.40
C SER A 77 13.62 -35.04 -21.71
N ASP A 78 12.87 -34.23 -20.95
CA ASP A 78 11.54 -34.62 -20.46
C ASP A 78 10.46 -34.09 -21.41
N ASP A 79 9.65 -35.01 -21.95
CA ASP A 79 8.65 -34.74 -23.00
C ASP A 79 7.36 -34.06 -22.45
N GLU A 80 7.38 -33.56 -21.21
CA GLU A 80 6.30 -32.83 -20.54
C GLU A 80 6.88 -31.50 -20.01
N ASP A 81 6.50 -30.37 -20.62
CA ASP A 81 6.85 -29.04 -20.10
C ASP A 81 6.18 -28.89 -18.71
N ASP A 82 6.94 -29.09 -17.62
CA ASP A 82 6.42 -29.04 -16.24
C ASP A 82 5.92 -27.64 -15.83
N PHE A 83 6.33 -26.59 -16.55
CA PHE A 83 5.92 -25.20 -16.31
C PHE A 83 5.06 -24.70 -17.46
N ASP A 84 3.88 -24.18 -17.14
CA ASP A 84 3.07 -23.38 -18.06
C ASP A 84 3.32 -21.87 -17.90
N ASP A 85 2.63 -21.07 -18.70
CA ASP A 85 2.77 -19.60 -18.70
C ASP A 85 2.53 -18.99 -17.30
N VAL A 86 1.63 -19.56 -16.50
CA VAL A 86 1.34 -19.08 -15.13
C VAL A 86 2.50 -19.42 -14.19
N ASP A 87 3.09 -20.61 -14.35
CA ASP A 87 4.26 -21.03 -13.58
C ASP A 87 5.48 -20.16 -13.88
N TYR A 88 5.73 -19.81 -15.14
CA TYR A 88 6.83 -18.89 -15.49
C TYR A 88 6.69 -17.53 -14.83
N VAL A 89 5.49 -16.94 -14.83
CA VAL A 89 5.25 -15.67 -14.12
C VAL A 89 5.40 -15.88 -12.62
N THR A 90 4.88 -16.97 -12.05
CA THR A 90 5.00 -17.28 -10.61
C THR A 90 6.45 -17.42 -10.18
N ALA A 91 7.26 -18.14 -10.95
CA ALA A 91 8.69 -18.28 -10.72
C ALA A 91 9.43 -16.92 -10.77
N ALA A 92 9.12 -16.08 -11.76
CA ALA A 92 9.70 -14.74 -11.86
C ALA A 92 9.35 -13.86 -10.65
N VAL A 93 8.10 -13.91 -10.20
CA VAL A 93 7.63 -13.16 -9.03
C VAL A 93 8.28 -13.68 -7.74
N LEU A 94 8.29 -15.00 -7.51
CA LEU A 94 8.97 -15.61 -6.36
C LEU A 94 10.44 -15.23 -6.30
N ARG A 95 11.17 -15.38 -7.40
CA ARG A 95 12.60 -15.03 -7.47
C ARG A 95 12.83 -13.57 -7.10
N ASP A 96 12.08 -12.66 -7.69
CA ASP A 96 12.30 -11.24 -7.42
C ASP A 96 11.91 -10.86 -5.98
N ARG A 97 10.80 -11.37 -5.46
CA ARG A 97 10.30 -11.02 -4.12
C ARG A 97 11.09 -11.70 -3.01
N LEU A 98 11.21 -13.02 -3.04
CA LEU A 98 11.85 -13.78 -1.97
C LEU A 98 13.35 -13.50 -1.90
N CYS A 99 14.05 -13.34 -3.04
CA CYS A 99 15.46 -12.96 -2.99
C CYS A 99 15.67 -11.55 -2.41
N LEU A 100 14.73 -10.63 -2.63
CA LEU A 100 14.80 -9.30 -2.05
C LEU A 100 14.50 -9.30 -0.55
N GLU A 101 13.54 -10.11 -0.09
CA GLU A 101 13.31 -10.33 1.34
C GLU A 101 14.54 -10.90 2.03
N LEU A 102 15.21 -11.87 1.41
CA LEU A 102 16.47 -12.43 1.92
C LEU A 102 17.61 -11.41 1.92
N ASP A 103 17.70 -10.53 0.92
CA ASP A 103 18.68 -9.44 0.92
C ASP A 103 18.39 -8.43 2.05
N LEU A 104 17.13 -8.11 2.32
CA LEU A 104 16.73 -7.26 3.44
C LEU A 104 17.08 -7.89 4.79
N HIS A 105 16.79 -9.19 4.97
CA HIS A 105 17.16 -9.95 6.16
C HIS A 105 18.67 -10.01 6.36
N HIS A 106 19.44 -10.25 5.29
CA HIS A 106 20.91 -10.24 5.33
C HIS A 106 21.48 -8.90 5.79
N HIS A 107 20.78 -7.79 5.53
CA HIS A 107 21.13 -6.45 6.00
C HIS A 107 20.40 -6.04 7.30
N SER A 108 19.75 -7.00 7.97
CA SER A 108 19.00 -6.84 9.21
C SER A 108 17.93 -5.75 9.16
N GLU A 109 17.30 -5.56 8.00
CA GLU A 109 16.27 -4.53 7.80
C GLU A 109 14.96 -4.84 8.52
N ASP A 110 14.61 -6.12 8.57
CA ASP A 110 13.49 -6.70 9.29
C ASP A 110 13.68 -6.58 10.81
N VAL A 111 14.84 -6.98 11.33
CA VAL A 111 15.20 -6.93 12.75
C VAL A 111 15.28 -5.50 13.28
N ARG A 112 15.64 -4.52 12.44
CA ARG A 112 15.74 -3.09 12.82
C ARG A 112 14.49 -2.26 12.47
N CYS A 113 13.42 -2.90 12.01
CA CYS A 113 12.25 -2.22 11.48
C CYS A 113 11.53 -1.41 12.56
N LEU A 114 11.63 -0.07 12.51
CA LEU A 114 10.90 0.85 13.37
C LEU A 114 10.61 2.15 12.61
N ASN A 115 9.32 2.43 12.38
CA ASN A 115 8.85 3.66 11.78
C ASN A 115 7.42 3.99 12.26
N ASN A 116 6.88 5.13 11.85
CA ASN A 116 5.59 5.63 12.33
C ASN A 116 4.35 4.97 11.73
N ILE A 117 4.47 4.05 10.76
CA ILE A 117 3.31 3.54 10.00
C ILE A 117 3.28 2.02 9.80
N ALA A 118 4.43 1.38 9.57
CA ALA A 118 4.52 -0.03 9.20
C ALA A 118 5.74 -0.67 9.90
N SER A 119 5.57 -1.02 11.18
CA SER A 119 6.52 -1.75 12.01
C SER A 119 5.77 -2.61 13.04
N PRO A 120 6.43 -3.51 13.80
CA PRO A 120 5.75 -4.47 14.67
C PRO A 120 4.70 -3.88 15.65
N VAL A 121 4.91 -2.66 16.17
CA VAL A 121 3.90 -1.99 17.03
C VAL A 121 2.60 -1.75 16.28
N GLN A 122 2.67 -1.29 15.02
CA GLN A 122 1.48 -1.07 14.20
C GLN A 122 0.87 -2.41 13.78
N THR A 123 1.67 -3.42 13.43
CA THR A 123 1.17 -4.77 13.11
C THR A 123 0.38 -5.38 14.27
N ILE A 124 0.89 -5.32 15.50
CA ILE A 124 0.20 -5.81 16.71
C ILE A 124 -1.12 -5.06 16.93
N ARG A 125 -1.14 -3.74 16.69
CA ARG A 125 -2.34 -2.90 16.84
C ARG A 125 -3.38 -3.21 15.77
N ASP A 126 -2.97 -3.16 14.50
CA ASP A 126 -3.87 -3.17 13.35
C ASP A 126 -4.53 -4.53 13.16
N THR A 127 -3.81 -5.61 13.46
CA THR A 127 -4.37 -6.96 13.39
C THR A 127 -5.53 -7.17 14.38
N LEU A 128 -5.53 -6.48 15.53
CA LEU A 128 -6.65 -6.55 16.49
C LEU A 128 -7.90 -5.84 15.97
N LEU A 129 -7.74 -4.82 15.12
CA LEU A 129 -8.85 -4.10 14.48
C LEU A 129 -9.51 -4.92 13.37
N LEU A 130 -8.78 -5.90 12.80
CA LEU A 130 -9.30 -6.79 11.76
C LEU A 130 -10.11 -7.97 12.32
N MET A 131 -10.00 -8.26 13.62
CA MET A 131 -10.68 -9.41 14.22
C MET A 131 -12.19 -9.15 14.33
N PRO A 132 -13.05 -10.12 13.97
CA PRO A 132 -14.48 -10.02 14.21
C PRO A 132 -14.77 -9.90 15.72
N GLN A 133 -15.94 -9.39 16.07
CA GLN A 133 -16.33 -9.15 17.48
C GLN A 133 -17.77 -9.61 17.77
N ASP A 134 -18.35 -10.41 16.89
CA ASP A 134 -19.78 -10.70 16.89
C ASP A 134 -20.12 -11.84 17.85
N THR A 135 -19.25 -12.86 17.92
CA THR A 135 -19.44 -14.08 18.69
C THR A 135 -18.59 -14.13 19.97
N ASP A 136 -18.90 -15.06 20.88
CA ASP A 136 -18.06 -15.29 22.06
C ASP A 136 -16.72 -15.95 21.68
N GLU A 137 -16.69 -16.75 20.61
CA GLU A 137 -15.47 -17.34 20.06
C GLU A 137 -14.53 -16.25 19.53
N ASP A 138 -15.09 -15.24 18.84
CA ASP A 138 -14.32 -14.08 18.37
C ASP A 138 -13.68 -13.32 19.55
N ARG A 139 -14.46 -13.08 20.60
CA ARG A 139 -13.98 -12.40 21.82
C ARG A 139 -12.92 -13.24 22.56
N ASP A 140 -13.05 -14.56 22.56
CA ASP A 140 -12.06 -15.47 23.13
C ASP A 140 -10.75 -15.45 22.34
N ALA A 141 -10.81 -15.37 21.01
CA ALA A 141 -9.64 -15.19 20.15
C ALA A 141 -8.93 -13.85 20.43
N ILE A 142 -9.68 -12.74 20.50
CA ILE A 142 -9.13 -11.42 20.86
C ILE A 142 -8.43 -11.47 22.22
N ARG A 143 -9.07 -12.11 23.22
CA ARG A 143 -8.48 -12.28 24.55
C ARG A 143 -7.18 -13.08 24.49
N SER A 144 -7.16 -14.17 23.74
CA SER A 144 -5.95 -14.99 23.55
C SER A 144 -4.82 -14.19 22.90
N ARG A 145 -5.11 -13.42 21.85
CA ARG A 145 -4.13 -12.59 21.14
C ARG A 145 -3.58 -11.47 22.02
N LEU A 146 -4.45 -10.76 22.74
CA LEU A 146 -4.06 -9.72 23.71
C LEU A 146 -3.11 -10.26 24.79
N SER A 147 -3.36 -11.48 25.27
CA SER A 147 -2.51 -12.10 26.29
C SER A 147 -1.06 -12.32 25.84
N LYS A 148 -0.81 -12.33 24.52
CA LYS A 148 0.52 -12.53 23.91
C LYS A 148 1.26 -11.23 23.60
N VAL A 149 0.60 -10.07 23.68
CA VAL A 149 1.19 -8.75 23.37
C VAL A 149 2.48 -8.50 24.15
N LYS A 150 2.51 -8.83 25.45
CA LYS A 150 3.71 -8.63 26.27
C LYS A 150 4.91 -9.43 25.77
N THR A 151 4.70 -10.70 25.42
CA THR A 151 5.75 -11.56 24.87
C THR A 151 6.20 -11.06 23.50
N SER A 152 5.26 -10.63 22.66
CA SER A 152 5.53 -10.09 21.33
C SER A 152 6.35 -8.80 21.37
N LEU A 153 6.04 -7.87 22.27
CA LEU A 153 6.85 -6.67 22.47
C LEU A 153 8.23 -6.98 23.06
N ALA A 154 8.37 -8.06 23.86
CA ALA A 154 9.66 -8.48 24.40
C ALA A 154 10.58 -9.10 23.32
N GLY A 155 10.03 -9.89 22.39
CA GLY A 155 10.80 -10.37 21.25
C GLY A 155 11.16 -9.23 20.29
N TYR A 156 10.22 -8.33 19.99
CA TYR A 156 10.53 -7.12 19.21
C TYR A 156 11.62 -6.26 19.84
N ARG A 157 11.57 -6.06 21.16
CA ARG A 157 12.66 -5.40 21.92
C ARG A 157 14.00 -6.09 21.68
N SER A 158 14.04 -7.42 21.75
CA SER A 158 15.28 -8.19 21.54
C SER A 158 15.87 -7.96 20.15
N SER A 159 15.02 -7.92 19.12
CA SER A 159 15.41 -7.57 17.75
C SER A 159 16.02 -6.17 17.65
N LEU A 160 15.38 -5.17 18.24
CA LEU A 160 15.90 -3.80 18.24
C LEU A 160 17.21 -3.66 19.05
N GLU A 161 17.36 -4.40 20.16
CA GLU A 161 18.60 -4.44 20.95
C GLU A 161 19.75 -5.09 20.15
N GLU A 162 19.47 -6.16 19.41
CA GLU A 162 20.44 -6.80 18.52
C GLU A 162 20.89 -5.84 17.40
N ALA A 163 19.94 -5.20 16.72
CA ALA A 163 20.24 -4.19 15.70
C ALA A 163 21.06 -3.02 16.28
N ALA A 164 20.66 -2.50 17.45
CA ALA A 164 21.35 -1.42 18.13
C ALA A 164 22.80 -1.80 18.51
N SER A 165 23.06 -3.06 18.88
CA SER A 165 24.42 -3.55 19.19
C SER A 165 25.39 -3.45 18.00
N HIS A 166 24.85 -3.41 16.78
CA HIS A 166 25.58 -3.22 15.53
C HIS A 166 25.55 -1.76 15.03
N GLY A 167 25.04 -0.83 15.84
CA GLY A 167 24.89 0.59 15.47
C GLY A 167 23.74 0.85 14.50
N MET A 168 22.82 -0.11 14.33
CA MET A 168 21.66 0.00 13.46
C MET A 168 20.45 0.44 14.27
N VAL A 169 20.30 1.74 14.46
CA VAL A 169 19.18 2.33 15.23
C VAL A 169 18.37 3.25 14.33
N ALA A 170 17.04 3.14 14.42
CA ALA A 170 16.14 4.03 13.70
C ALA A 170 16.37 5.51 14.10
N PRO A 171 16.10 6.48 13.20
CA PRO A 171 16.25 7.89 13.54
C PRO A 171 15.44 8.29 14.78
N HIS A 172 15.96 9.20 15.58
CA HIS A 172 15.32 9.67 16.82
C HIS A 172 13.85 10.01 16.61
N ARG A 173 13.53 10.64 15.47
CA ARG A 173 12.17 11.04 15.11
C ARG A 173 11.22 9.85 15.03
N GLN A 174 11.63 8.77 14.39
CA GLN A 174 10.79 7.58 14.24
C GLN A 174 10.53 6.93 15.59
N ILE A 175 11.55 6.85 16.44
CA ILE A 175 11.38 6.36 17.81
C ILE A 175 10.42 7.25 18.60
N SER A 176 10.50 8.58 18.45
CA SER A 176 9.56 9.51 19.10
C SER A 176 8.10 9.30 18.62
N GLU A 177 7.87 9.04 17.34
CA GLU A 177 6.52 8.77 16.84
C GLU A 177 5.97 7.43 17.39
N VAL A 178 6.81 6.39 17.46
CA VAL A 178 6.40 5.09 18.02
C VAL A 178 6.14 5.19 19.53
N ILE A 179 6.95 5.94 20.29
CA ILE A 179 6.69 6.25 21.71
C ILE A 179 5.29 6.83 21.88
N VAL A 180 4.93 7.86 21.11
CA VAL A 180 3.60 8.50 21.19
C VAL A 180 2.49 7.51 20.85
N GLN A 181 2.70 6.60 19.90
CA GLN A 181 1.71 5.58 19.57
C GLN A 181 1.54 4.55 20.68
N CYS A 182 2.64 4.09 21.30
CA CYS A 182 2.59 3.20 22.46
C CYS A 182 1.93 3.87 23.67
N GLU A 183 2.21 5.14 23.94
CA GLU A 183 1.54 5.92 24.99
C GLU A 183 0.02 5.97 24.77
N ARG A 184 -0.43 6.25 23.55
CA ARG A 184 -1.87 6.25 23.21
C ARG A 184 -2.53 4.87 23.38
N LEU A 185 -1.80 3.79 23.13
CA LEU A 185 -2.28 2.43 23.37
C LEU A 185 -2.31 2.07 24.86
N ALA A 186 -1.49 2.72 25.68
CA ALA A 186 -1.45 2.53 27.13
C ALA A 186 -2.44 3.43 27.90
N ASP A 187 -2.87 4.54 27.30
CA ASP A 187 -3.77 5.53 27.91
C ASP A 187 -5.20 5.02 28.15
N ALA A 188 -5.96 5.72 28.99
CA ALA A 188 -7.42 5.52 29.10
C ALA A 188 -8.10 5.89 27.78
N ASP A 189 -9.23 5.23 27.47
CA ASP A 189 -9.97 5.40 26.21
C ASP A 189 -9.17 4.97 24.95
N SER A 190 -8.09 4.18 25.14
CA SER A 190 -7.35 3.59 24.01
C SER A 190 -8.24 2.66 23.19
N MET A 191 -7.87 2.41 21.93
CA MET A 191 -8.60 1.47 21.07
C MET A 191 -8.69 0.05 21.65
N LEU A 192 -7.79 -0.35 22.56
CA LEU A 192 -7.80 -1.68 23.20
C LEU A 192 -9.03 -1.89 24.09
N GLU A 193 -9.64 -0.81 24.59
CA GLU A 193 -10.86 -0.84 25.40
C GLU A 193 -12.13 -1.00 24.54
N SER A 194 -12.01 -0.82 23.22
CA SER A 194 -13.11 -0.87 22.25
C SER A 194 -13.13 -2.17 21.42
N LEU A 195 -12.43 -3.23 21.87
CA LEU A 195 -12.31 -4.52 21.17
C LEU A 195 -13.43 -5.52 21.53
N GLY A 196 -14.59 -5.05 22.00
CA GLY A 196 -15.69 -5.92 22.41
C GLY A 196 -15.45 -6.73 23.69
N LEU A 197 -14.39 -6.41 24.45
CA LEU A 197 -14.05 -6.97 25.75
C LEU A 197 -14.36 -6.00 26.89
N ASP A 198 -14.39 -6.50 28.12
CA ASP A 198 -14.40 -5.64 29.31
C ASP A 198 -13.07 -4.87 29.38
N ALA A 199 -13.13 -3.54 29.42
CA ALA A 199 -11.96 -2.67 29.52
C ALA A 199 -11.12 -2.97 30.77
N ASP A 200 -11.74 -3.44 31.85
CA ASP A 200 -11.07 -3.83 33.10
C ASP A 200 -10.57 -5.28 33.09
N SER A 201 -10.70 -6.00 31.98
CA SER A 201 -10.18 -7.37 31.84
C SER A 201 -8.66 -7.43 32.00
N ALA A 202 -8.18 -8.56 32.53
CA ALA A 202 -6.77 -8.72 32.81
C ALA A 202 -5.91 -8.62 31.54
N GLU A 203 -6.41 -9.08 30.39
CA GLU A 203 -5.71 -9.10 29.12
C GLU A 203 -5.61 -7.71 28.50
N VAL A 204 -6.69 -6.91 28.54
CA VAL A 204 -6.65 -5.50 28.10
C VAL A 204 -5.66 -4.72 28.97
N GLN A 205 -5.77 -4.83 30.30
CA GLN A 205 -4.88 -4.11 31.21
C GLN A 205 -3.41 -4.52 31.06
N GLN A 206 -3.12 -5.80 30.87
CA GLN A 206 -1.75 -6.28 30.62
C GLN A 206 -1.20 -5.81 29.28
N ALA A 207 -2.01 -5.76 28.22
CA ALA A 207 -1.60 -5.24 26.93
C ALA A 207 -1.26 -3.74 27.02
N LYS A 208 -2.11 -2.95 27.70
CA LYS A 208 -1.85 -1.52 27.97
C LYS A 208 -0.56 -1.31 28.76
N GLU A 209 -0.36 -2.09 29.83
CA GLU A 209 0.87 -2.04 30.62
C GLU A 209 2.11 -2.40 29.76
N ALA A 210 2.00 -3.42 28.90
CA ALA A 210 3.10 -3.82 28.03
C ALA A 210 3.48 -2.72 27.01
N PHE A 211 2.52 -2.03 26.42
CA PHE A 211 2.81 -0.87 25.56
C PHE A 211 3.45 0.29 26.34
N GLY A 212 2.99 0.54 27.58
CA GLY A 212 3.61 1.52 28.47
C GLY A 212 5.07 1.18 28.81
N GLU A 213 5.33 -0.06 29.23
CA GLU A 213 6.69 -0.57 29.50
C GLU A 213 7.60 -0.48 28.26
N PHE A 214 7.06 -0.80 27.08
CA PHE A 214 7.79 -0.72 25.82
C PHE A 214 8.11 0.74 25.43
N SER A 215 7.16 1.65 25.62
CA SER A 215 7.37 3.09 25.43
C SER A 215 8.48 3.65 26.34
N ASP A 216 8.44 3.28 27.63
CA ASP A 216 9.47 3.65 28.60
C ASP A 216 10.85 3.14 28.17
N TRP A 217 10.95 1.90 27.71
CA TRP A 217 12.20 1.34 27.21
C TRP A 217 12.69 2.06 25.93
N LEU A 218 11.81 2.32 24.96
CA LEU A 218 12.16 3.08 23.76
C LEU A 218 12.75 4.45 24.13
N SER A 219 12.15 5.14 25.10
CA SER A 219 12.56 6.47 25.56
C SER A 219 13.88 6.44 26.34
N ASN A 220 14.03 5.50 27.28
CA ASN A 220 15.15 5.48 28.22
C ASN A 220 16.40 4.76 27.68
N ASP A 221 16.23 3.75 26.82
CA ASP A 221 17.31 2.85 26.41
C ASP A 221 17.64 2.98 24.91
N LEU A 222 16.64 2.97 24.01
CA LEU A 222 16.88 2.98 22.56
C LEU A 222 17.09 4.39 21.98
N GLN A 223 16.20 5.33 22.29
CA GLN A 223 16.24 6.70 21.76
C GLN A 223 17.55 7.45 22.04
N PRO A 224 18.22 7.30 23.22
CA PRO A 224 19.50 7.95 23.47
C PRO A 224 20.63 7.48 22.53
N GLN A 225 20.48 6.32 21.88
CA GLN A 225 21.44 5.78 20.91
C GLN A 225 21.11 6.22 19.46
N ALA A 226 19.96 6.86 19.25
CA ALA A 226 19.42 7.13 17.93
C ALA A 226 20.13 8.28 17.20
N PRO A 227 20.37 8.16 15.88
CA PRO A 227 20.88 9.26 15.09
C PRO A 227 19.81 10.35 14.90
N ASN A 228 20.26 11.61 14.84
CA ASN A 228 19.40 12.74 14.44
C ASN A 228 19.17 12.80 12.91
N LYS A 229 19.98 12.10 12.13
CA LYS A 229 19.90 12.09 10.67
C LYS A 229 18.79 11.13 10.22
N ASP A 230 17.78 11.67 9.55
CA ASP A 230 16.66 10.89 9.01
C ASP A 230 17.04 10.15 7.70
N ALA A 231 17.96 10.71 6.90
CA ALA A 231 18.34 10.15 5.59
C ALA A 231 19.12 8.83 5.69
N VAL A 232 18.71 7.82 4.89
CA VAL A 232 19.23 6.45 4.96
C VAL A 232 20.42 6.18 4.04
N GLY A 233 20.66 7.06 3.05
CA GLY A 233 21.73 6.90 2.08
C GLY A 233 21.35 6.01 0.89
N ARG A 234 22.14 6.12 -0.19
CA ARG A 234 21.83 5.54 -1.50
C ARG A 234 21.63 4.03 -1.49
N GLU A 235 22.56 3.27 -0.93
CA GLU A 235 22.54 1.80 -1.02
C GLU A 235 21.31 1.19 -0.33
N ARG A 236 21.00 1.65 0.89
CA ARG A 236 19.78 1.26 1.62
C ARG A 236 18.51 1.70 0.88
N TYR A 237 18.52 2.91 0.35
CA TYR A 237 17.38 3.44 -0.40
C TYR A 237 17.12 2.68 -1.70
N GLU A 238 18.15 2.28 -2.45
CA GLU A 238 18.00 1.53 -3.70
C GLU A 238 17.33 0.17 -3.46
N ARG A 239 17.64 -0.52 -2.35
CA ARG A 239 16.96 -1.77 -1.95
C ARG A 239 15.47 -1.56 -1.70
N PHE A 240 15.12 -0.58 -0.85
CA PHE A 240 13.70 -0.29 -0.57
C PHE A 240 12.96 0.24 -1.79
N SER A 241 13.60 1.07 -2.61
CA SER A 241 13.00 1.53 -3.87
C SER A 241 12.67 0.35 -4.77
N LYS A 242 13.56 -0.64 -4.91
CA LYS A 242 13.27 -1.87 -5.67
C LYS A 242 12.13 -2.68 -5.04
N LEU A 243 12.09 -2.77 -3.70
CA LEU A 243 11.02 -3.45 -2.98
C LEU A 243 9.66 -2.85 -3.33
N PHE A 244 9.53 -1.54 -3.19
CA PHE A 244 8.23 -0.88 -3.36
C PHE A 244 7.88 -0.67 -4.82
N VAL A 245 8.80 -0.26 -5.69
CA VAL A 245 8.50 0.00 -7.11
C VAL A 245 8.35 -1.30 -7.89
N GLY A 246 9.02 -2.38 -7.49
CA GLY A 246 9.04 -3.63 -8.26
C GLY A 246 9.88 -3.57 -9.54
N ASP A 247 10.78 -2.58 -9.65
CA ASP A 247 11.74 -2.45 -10.74
C ASP A 247 12.98 -1.66 -10.26
N ALA A 248 14.09 -1.77 -10.99
CA ALA A 248 15.28 -0.97 -10.78
C ALA A 248 15.05 0.47 -11.26
N VAL A 249 15.20 1.45 -10.35
CA VAL A 249 14.98 2.87 -10.66
C VAL A 249 16.30 3.61 -10.77
N ASN A 250 16.47 4.38 -11.85
CA ASN A 250 17.52 5.40 -11.89
C ASN A 250 17.12 6.59 -11.01
N LEU A 251 17.55 6.56 -9.75
CA LEU A 251 17.15 7.54 -8.73
C LEU A 251 17.51 8.99 -9.06
N ASP A 252 18.60 9.21 -9.80
CA ASP A 252 18.99 10.55 -10.18
C ASP A 252 18.07 11.11 -11.27
N GLU A 253 17.68 10.27 -12.24
CA GLU A 253 16.69 10.62 -13.26
C GLU A 253 15.30 10.79 -12.65
N ALA A 254 14.88 9.88 -11.78
CA ALA A 254 13.57 9.92 -11.13
C ALA A 254 13.38 11.20 -10.30
N TYR A 255 14.43 11.69 -9.65
CA TYR A 255 14.41 12.97 -8.95
C TYR A 255 14.16 14.15 -9.89
N GLU A 256 14.91 14.24 -10.99
CA GLU A 256 14.75 15.33 -11.97
C GLU A 256 13.38 15.24 -12.68
N TRP A 257 12.94 14.03 -13.00
CA TRP A 257 11.61 13.77 -13.54
C TRP A 257 10.52 14.23 -12.57
N GLY A 258 10.62 13.91 -11.27
CA GLY A 258 9.69 14.39 -10.26
C GLY A 258 9.62 15.92 -10.18
N LEU A 259 10.77 16.60 -10.30
CA LEU A 259 10.82 18.07 -10.36
C LEU A 259 10.15 18.64 -11.62
N ASP A 260 10.31 17.99 -12.77
CA ASP A 260 9.62 18.35 -14.00
C ASP A 260 8.11 18.13 -13.87
N GLN A 261 7.67 17.01 -13.30
CA GLN A 261 6.25 16.69 -13.08
C GLN A 261 5.58 17.72 -12.18
N VAL A 262 6.19 18.03 -11.03
CA VAL A 262 5.67 19.06 -10.11
C VAL A 262 5.49 20.41 -10.83
N ARG A 263 6.44 20.80 -11.68
CA ARG A 263 6.35 22.03 -12.48
C ARG A 263 5.23 21.97 -13.51
N SER A 264 5.11 20.87 -14.26
CA SER A 264 4.09 20.70 -15.29
C SER A 264 2.68 20.70 -14.71
N LEU A 265 2.44 19.88 -13.68
CA LEU A 265 1.15 19.76 -13.01
C LEU A 265 0.71 21.09 -12.39
N ARG A 266 1.64 21.83 -11.76
CA ARG A 266 1.35 23.18 -11.27
C ARG A 266 0.94 24.13 -12.39
N ALA A 267 1.61 24.09 -13.53
CA ALA A 267 1.27 24.96 -14.66
C ALA A 267 -0.14 24.63 -15.23
N GLU A 268 -0.56 23.37 -15.19
CA GLU A 268 -1.91 22.96 -15.55
C GLU A 268 -2.96 23.44 -14.54
N GLN A 269 -2.68 23.29 -13.24
CA GLN A 269 -3.53 23.85 -12.18
C GLN A 269 -3.67 25.38 -12.32
N GLU A 270 -2.60 26.09 -12.67
CA GLU A 270 -2.64 27.54 -12.91
C GLU A 270 -3.55 27.90 -14.09
N LYS A 271 -3.55 27.12 -15.18
CA LYS A 271 -4.47 27.33 -16.31
C LYS A 271 -5.93 27.17 -15.87
N ILE A 272 -6.26 26.10 -15.14
CA ILE A 272 -7.61 25.85 -14.63
C ILE A 272 -8.04 26.95 -13.67
N ALA A 273 -7.15 27.38 -12.76
CA ALA A 273 -7.43 28.47 -11.83
C ALA A 273 -7.77 29.77 -12.58
N HIS A 274 -7.05 30.06 -13.66
CA HIS A 274 -7.31 31.23 -14.51
C HIS A 274 -8.61 31.09 -15.31
N GLU A 275 -8.94 29.90 -15.79
CA GLU A 275 -10.19 29.61 -16.50
C GLU A 275 -11.41 29.82 -15.58
N LEU A 276 -11.38 29.25 -14.38
CA LEU A 276 -12.49 29.31 -13.43
C LEU A 276 -12.67 30.70 -12.81
N TYR A 277 -11.57 31.40 -12.48
CA TYR A 277 -11.62 32.54 -11.59
C TYR A 277 -10.83 33.78 -12.04
N GLY A 278 -10.29 33.77 -13.25
CA GLY A 278 -9.55 34.87 -13.85
C GLY A 278 -8.03 34.83 -13.60
N SER A 279 -7.29 35.60 -14.41
CA SER A 279 -5.82 35.55 -14.51
C SER A 279 -5.03 35.91 -13.25
N ASP A 280 -5.67 36.54 -12.27
CA ASP A 280 -5.01 36.92 -11.00
C ASP A 280 -5.21 35.85 -9.90
N CYS A 281 -5.94 34.76 -10.20
CA CYS A 281 -6.27 33.73 -9.23
C CYS A 281 -5.18 32.67 -9.14
N SER A 282 -4.44 32.65 -8.03
CA SER A 282 -3.51 31.54 -7.73
C SER A 282 -4.25 30.20 -7.53
N VAL A 283 -3.55 29.08 -7.75
CA VAL A 283 -4.05 27.70 -7.50
C VAL A 283 -4.67 27.55 -6.11
N ARG A 284 -3.97 27.98 -5.05
CA ARG A 284 -4.48 27.91 -3.68
C ARG A 284 -5.75 28.73 -3.45
N SER A 285 -5.87 29.87 -4.13
CA SER A 285 -7.10 30.67 -4.08
C SER A 285 -8.24 30.01 -4.86
N ALA A 286 -7.94 29.31 -5.96
CA ALA A 286 -8.93 28.53 -6.71
C ALA A 286 -9.49 27.37 -5.88
N MET A 287 -8.64 26.56 -5.25
CA MET A 287 -9.07 25.46 -4.38
C MET A 287 -9.97 25.93 -3.23
N ARG A 288 -9.62 27.06 -2.58
CA ARG A 288 -10.50 27.66 -1.56
C ARG A 288 -11.84 28.12 -2.10
N LYS A 289 -11.89 28.62 -3.33
CA LYS A 289 -13.16 29.02 -3.97
C LYS A 289 -14.01 27.81 -4.33
N LEU A 290 -13.39 26.73 -4.82
CA LEU A 290 -14.07 25.46 -5.09
C LEU A 290 -14.77 24.90 -3.84
N ASN A 291 -14.14 25.00 -2.66
CA ASN A 291 -14.77 24.64 -1.37
C ASN A 291 -16.02 25.45 -1.02
N HIS A 292 -16.29 26.57 -1.71
CA HIS A 292 -17.47 27.40 -1.49
C HIS A 292 -18.51 27.28 -2.62
N GLU A 293 -18.27 26.43 -3.62
CA GLU A 293 -19.23 26.18 -4.69
C GLU A 293 -20.20 25.06 -4.31
N GLU A 294 -21.49 25.39 -4.25
CA GLU A 294 -22.53 24.43 -3.83
C GLU A 294 -22.62 23.21 -4.77
N ARG A 295 -22.25 23.35 -6.05
CA ARG A 295 -22.25 22.24 -7.01
C ARG A 295 -21.24 21.12 -6.69
N TYR A 296 -20.25 21.40 -5.84
CA TYR A 296 -19.27 20.40 -5.37
C TYR A 296 -19.45 20.08 -3.89
N THR A 297 -20.56 20.48 -3.28
CA THR A 297 -20.75 20.36 -1.83
C THR A 297 -21.86 19.36 -1.53
N LEU A 298 -21.52 18.31 -0.79
CA LEU A 298 -22.48 17.37 -0.20
C LEU A 298 -22.66 17.67 1.29
N ARG A 299 -23.84 17.36 1.81
CA ARG A 299 -24.21 17.52 3.23
C ARG A 299 -24.80 16.23 3.76
N GLY A 300 -24.29 15.75 4.89
CA GLY A 300 -24.67 14.45 5.44
C GLY A 300 -23.94 13.28 4.78
N THR A 301 -23.69 12.25 5.58
CA THR A 301 -23.05 11.00 5.15
C THR A 301 -23.90 10.19 4.18
N ASP A 302 -25.24 10.27 4.28
CA ASP A 302 -26.14 9.57 3.36
C ASP A 302 -25.96 10.06 1.91
N ALA A 303 -25.86 11.38 1.72
CA ALA A 303 -25.60 11.97 0.41
C ALA A 303 -24.19 11.64 -0.11
N LEU A 304 -23.22 11.51 0.79
CA LEU A 304 -21.86 11.09 0.45
C LEU A 304 -21.84 9.64 -0.06
N VAL A 305 -22.48 8.72 0.67
CA VAL A 305 -22.59 7.31 0.27
C VAL A 305 -23.33 7.16 -1.06
N GLU A 306 -24.47 7.85 -1.23
CA GLU A 306 -25.21 7.82 -2.50
C GLU A 306 -24.38 8.34 -3.67
N TRP A 307 -23.61 9.42 -3.46
CA TRP A 307 -22.72 9.97 -4.49
C TRP A 307 -21.58 9.02 -4.84
N MET A 308 -20.92 8.41 -3.85
CA MET A 308 -19.86 7.42 -4.08
C MET A 308 -20.41 6.21 -4.84
N GLN A 309 -21.53 5.67 -4.39
CA GLN A 309 -22.15 4.48 -4.96
C GLN A 309 -22.56 4.72 -6.42
N SER A 310 -23.31 5.79 -6.68
CA SER A 310 -23.75 6.12 -8.04
C SER A 310 -22.58 6.42 -8.99
N THR A 311 -21.47 6.96 -8.47
CA THR A 311 -20.25 7.17 -9.25
C THR A 311 -19.63 5.83 -9.63
N ALA A 312 -19.43 4.92 -8.67
CA ALA A 312 -18.83 3.62 -8.91
C ALA A 312 -19.68 2.76 -9.86
N ASP A 313 -20.99 2.66 -9.59
CA ASP A 313 -21.95 1.91 -10.42
C ASP A 313 -21.98 2.44 -11.87
N GLY A 314 -21.95 3.77 -12.02
CA GLY A 314 -21.93 4.42 -13.33
C GLY A 314 -20.69 4.06 -14.14
N VAL A 315 -19.52 4.05 -13.51
CA VAL A 315 -18.26 3.66 -14.17
C VAL A 315 -18.28 2.19 -14.58
N ILE A 316 -18.73 1.28 -13.72
CA ILE A 316 -18.87 -0.15 -14.05
C ILE A 316 -19.77 -0.31 -15.28
N ALA A 317 -20.98 0.26 -15.24
CA ALA A 317 -21.96 0.14 -16.31
C ALA A 317 -21.49 0.73 -17.64
N GLU A 318 -20.69 1.80 -17.61
CA GLU A 318 -20.22 2.48 -18.82
C GLU A 318 -18.97 1.87 -19.41
N LEU A 319 -18.03 1.36 -18.60
CA LEU A 319 -16.73 0.87 -19.05
C LEU A 319 -16.69 -0.65 -19.28
N ASN A 320 -17.58 -1.43 -18.65
CA ASN A 320 -17.65 -2.88 -18.88
C ASN A 320 -17.94 -3.18 -20.36
N GLY A 321 -17.11 -4.03 -20.96
CA GLY A 321 -17.16 -4.40 -22.36
C GLY A 321 -16.64 -3.34 -23.33
N LYS A 322 -16.10 -2.21 -22.84
CA LYS A 322 -15.47 -1.16 -23.66
C LYS A 322 -13.98 -1.04 -23.36
N GLU A 323 -13.65 -0.63 -22.14
CA GLU A 323 -12.27 -0.42 -21.67
C GLU A 323 -11.79 -1.58 -20.78
N PHE A 324 -12.73 -2.28 -20.14
CA PHE A 324 -12.46 -3.40 -19.23
C PHE A 324 -13.39 -4.57 -19.53
N ASP A 325 -12.92 -5.78 -19.25
CA ASP A 325 -13.76 -6.96 -19.06
C ASP A 325 -13.98 -7.17 -17.57
N ILE A 326 -15.08 -6.66 -17.03
CA ILE A 326 -15.38 -6.75 -15.60
C ILE A 326 -16.14 -8.06 -15.34
N PRO A 327 -15.60 -9.00 -14.53
CA PRO A 327 -16.30 -10.22 -14.15
C PRO A 327 -17.58 -9.92 -13.35
N GLU A 328 -18.58 -10.80 -13.44
CA GLU A 328 -19.88 -10.64 -12.77
C GLU A 328 -19.71 -10.48 -11.24
N GLU A 329 -18.76 -11.21 -10.66
CA GLU A 329 -18.41 -11.19 -9.24
C GLU A 329 -17.84 -9.84 -8.77
N VAL A 330 -17.34 -9.02 -9.71
CA VAL A 330 -16.69 -7.71 -9.47
C VAL A 330 -17.56 -6.57 -10.01
N GLU A 331 -18.80 -6.84 -10.43
CA GLU A 331 -19.74 -5.77 -10.79
C GLU A 331 -20.35 -5.09 -9.55
N GLU A 332 -20.20 -5.69 -8.36
CA GLU A 332 -20.74 -5.17 -7.10
C GLU A 332 -19.64 -4.57 -6.21
N ILE A 333 -19.80 -3.28 -5.89
CA ILE A 333 -19.00 -2.55 -4.92
C ILE A 333 -19.94 -1.86 -3.92
N GLU A 334 -19.67 -1.95 -2.61
CA GLU A 334 -20.43 -1.21 -1.60
C GLU A 334 -19.64 0.00 -1.10
N CYS A 335 -20.25 1.18 -1.20
CA CYS A 335 -19.67 2.40 -0.63
C CYS A 335 -20.16 2.62 0.80
N CYS A 336 -19.24 2.77 1.75
CA CYS A 336 -19.51 2.77 3.18
C CYS A 336 -18.84 3.95 3.90
N ILE A 337 -19.33 4.26 5.11
CA ILE A 337 -18.63 5.13 6.06
C ILE A 337 -17.80 4.26 6.99
N ASP A 338 -16.53 4.58 7.15
CA ASP A 338 -15.65 3.90 8.11
C ASP A 338 -16.12 4.21 9.55
N PRO A 339 -16.43 3.18 10.36
CA PRO A 339 -16.81 3.37 11.75
C PRO A 339 -15.72 3.98 12.64
N ALA A 340 -14.44 3.82 12.29
CA ALA A 340 -13.34 4.34 13.10
C ALA A 340 -13.18 5.86 12.98
N GLY A 341 -13.64 6.47 11.88
CA GLY A 341 -13.66 7.93 11.68
C GLY A 341 -12.27 8.57 11.67
N THR A 342 -11.22 7.77 11.52
CA THR A 342 -9.81 8.20 11.61
C THR A 342 -9.04 7.76 10.37
N GLY A 343 -9.09 8.56 9.30
CA GLY A 343 -8.38 8.22 8.08
C GLY A 343 -8.83 9.00 6.85
N GLY A 344 -8.42 8.51 5.67
CA GLY A 344 -8.92 8.94 4.37
C GLY A 344 -9.96 7.97 3.81
N ILE A 345 -10.09 7.95 2.49
CA ILE A 345 -10.82 6.89 1.78
C ILE A 345 -9.88 5.69 1.65
N PHE A 346 -10.39 4.48 1.82
CA PHE A 346 -9.64 3.24 1.60
C PHE A 346 -10.53 2.13 1.04
N TYR A 347 -9.93 1.12 0.43
CA TYR A 347 -10.62 -0.03 -0.13
C TYR A 347 -10.34 -1.33 0.63
N THR A 348 -11.36 -2.18 0.76
CA THR A 348 -11.22 -3.58 1.21
C THR A 348 -11.71 -4.52 0.12
N PRO A 349 -10.92 -5.54 -0.27
CA PRO A 349 -11.31 -6.49 -1.31
C PRO A 349 -12.54 -7.34 -0.91
N PRO A 350 -13.23 -7.94 -1.90
CA PRO A 350 -14.28 -8.92 -1.64
C PRO A 350 -13.72 -10.11 -0.83
N SER A 351 -14.60 -10.89 -0.21
CA SER A 351 -14.18 -12.20 0.33
C SER A 351 -13.83 -13.15 -0.81
N ASP A 352 -12.98 -14.15 -0.54
CA ASP A 352 -12.56 -15.16 -1.55
C ASP A 352 -13.74 -15.88 -2.22
N ASP A 353 -14.85 -16.03 -1.50
CA ASP A 353 -16.09 -16.65 -2.01
C ASP A 353 -17.09 -15.63 -2.58
N PHE A 354 -16.73 -14.35 -2.64
CA PHE A 354 -17.55 -13.22 -3.07
C PHE A 354 -18.87 -13.05 -2.31
N SER A 355 -19.05 -13.69 -1.15
CA SER A 355 -20.24 -13.51 -0.30
C SER A 355 -20.31 -12.11 0.32
N ARG A 356 -19.15 -11.45 0.50
CA ARG A 356 -19.03 -10.02 0.80
C ARG A 356 -18.41 -9.32 -0.42
N PRO A 357 -19.10 -8.34 -1.04
CA PRO A 357 -18.52 -7.58 -2.14
C PRO A 357 -17.36 -6.70 -1.67
N GLY A 358 -16.58 -6.19 -2.64
CA GLY A 358 -15.55 -5.20 -2.34
C GLY A 358 -16.18 -3.93 -1.76
N ARG A 359 -15.50 -3.27 -0.82
CA ARG A 359 -16.02 -2.07 -0.16
C ARG A 359 -15.07 -0.91 -0.25
N MET A 360 -15.60 0.26 -0.60
CA MET A 360 -14.90 1.53 -0.47
C MET A 360 -15.39 2.24 0.78
N TRP A 361 -14.48 2.62 1.65
CA TRP A 361 -14.77 3.21 2.96
C TRP A 361 -14.32 4.65 3.00
N TRP A 362 -15.18 5.55 3.46
CA TRP A 362 -14.82 6.94 3.75
C TRP A 362 -14.76 7.18 5.25
N SER A 363 -13.58 7.55 5.75
CA SER A 363 -13.41 7.94 7.15
C SER A 363 -13.84 9.38 7.36
N VAL A 364 -14.92 9.58 8.13
CA VAL A 364 -15.48 10.91 8.40
C VAL A 364 -15.07 11.35 9.81
N PRO A 365 -14.23 12.40 9.95
CA PRO A 365 -13.90 12.97 11.24
C PRO A 365 -15.15 13.38 12.03
N GLU A 366 -15.10 13.21 13.35
CA GLU A 366 -16.21 13.57 14.22
C GLU A 366 -16.64 15.04 14.01
N GLY A 367 -17.94 15.24 13.77
CA GLY A 367 -18.53 16.56 13.54
C GLY A 367 -18.40 17.11 12.13
N GLN A 368 -17.75 16.39 11.20
CA GLN A 368 -17.75 16.75 9.79
C GLN A 368 -19.07 16.32 9.11
N ASP A 369 -19.79 17.31 8.57
CA ASP A 369 -21.09 17.11 7.87
C ASP A 369 -21.08 17.71 6.45
N THR A 370 -19.91 18.11 5.96
CA THR A 370 -19.76 18.74 4.64
C THR A 370 -18.58 18.11 3.92
N PHE A 371 -18.80 17.76 2.65
CA PHE A 371 -17.84 17.04 1.81
C PHE A 371 -17.70 17.74 0.45
N HIS A 372 -16.48 17.80 -0.06
CA HIS A 372 -16.15 18.52 -1.30
C HIS A 372 -15.80 17.54 -2.43
N THR A 373 -16.75 17.27 -3.32
CA THR A 373 -16.61 16.26 -4.37
C THR A 373 -15.57 16.63 -5.43
N TRP A 374 -15.29 17.91 -5.63
CA TRP A 374 -14.27 18.37 -6.60
C TRP A 374 -12.89 17.78 -6.31
N GLN A 375 -12.56 17.60 -5.03
CA GLN A 375 -11.27 17.08 -4.58
C GLN A 375 -11.23 15.55 -4.61
N GLU A 376 -12.39 14.90 -4.40
CA GLU A 376 -12.44 13.49 -4.01
C GLU A 376 -12.97 12.56 -5.10
N LEU A 377 -13.48 13.08 -6.23
CA LEU A 377 -13.87 12.25 -7.37
C LEU A 377 -12.70 11.38 -7.87
N THR A 378 -11.49 11.94 -7.90
CA THR A 378 -10.27 11.19 -8.27
C THR A 378 -10.00 10.05 -7.29
N THR A 379 -10.21 10.29 -5.99
CA THR A 379 -10.04 9.29 -4.94
C THR A 379 -11.08 8.17 -5.02
N VAL A 380 -12.32 8.49 -5.44
CA VAL A 380 -13.35 7.47 -5.71
C VAL A 380 -12.94 6.54 -6.86
N HIS A 381 -12.29 7.06 -7.91
CA HIS A 381 -11.76 6.20 -8.97
C HIS A 381 -10.53 5.41 -8.53
N HIS A 382 -9.70 6.00 -7.67
CA HIS A 382 -8.50 5.39 -7.11
C HIS A 382 -8.82 4.17 -6.23
N GLU A 383 -9.67 4.35 -5.23
CA GLU A 383 -10.06 3.30 -4.27
C GLU A 383 -11.16 2.38 -4.83
N GLY A 384 -12.06 2.93 -5.65
CA GLY A 384 -13.14 2.19 -6.28
C GLY A 384 -12.79 1.74 -7.69
N VAL A 385 -13.60 2.20 -8.66
CA VAL A 385 -13.54 1.76 -10.06
C VAL A 385 -13.07 2.91 -10.96
N PRO A 386 -12.06 2.69 -11.84
CA PRO A 386 -11.44 1.40 -12.18
C PRO A 386 -10.16 1.07 -11.39
N GLY A 387 -9.90 1.73 -10.25
CA GLY A 387 -8.70 1.54 -9.44
C GLY A 387 -8.66 0.23 -8.65
N HIS A 388 -8.51 0.30 -7.33
CA HIS A 388 -8.28 -0.88 -6.48
C HIS A 388 -9.38 -1.93 -6.57
N HIS A 389 -10.65 -1.54 -6.77
CA HIS A 389 -11.74 -2.50 -6.86
C HIS A 389 -11.57 -3.46 -8.04
N LEU A 390 -11.28 -2.93 -9.24
CA LEU A 390 -11.03 -3.81 -10.40
C LEU A 390 -9.71 -4.56 -10.23
N GLN A 391 -8.66 -3.91 -9.74
CA GLN A 391 -7.36 -4.54 -9.62
C GLN A 391 -7.36 -5.76 -8.68
N LEU A 392 -7.93 -5.62 -7.48
CA LEU A 392 -7.96 -6.69 -6.49
C LEU A 392 -9.09 -7.69 -6.79
N GLY A 393 -10.26 -7.21 -7.22
CA GLY A 393 -11.38 -8.07 -7.62
C GLY A 393 -11.02 -8.97 -8.80
N SER A 394 -10.41 -8.43 -9.87
CA SER A 394 -9.99 -9.21 -11.03
C SER A 394 -8.95 -10.27 -10.69
N ALA A 395 -8.05 -10.00 -9.72
CA ALA A 395 -7.07 -10.97 -9.26
C ALA A 395 -7.71 -12.14 -8.49
N LEU A 396 -8.72 -11.86 -7.67
CA LEU A 396 -9.43 -12.88 -6.89
C LEU A 396 -10.30 -13.81 -7.76
N VAL A 397 -10.80 -13.32 -8.89
CA VAL A 397 -11.54 -14.14 -9.87
C VAL A 397 -10.62 -15.13 -10.60
N GLN A 398 -9.30 -14.90 -10.64
CA GLN A 398 -8.37 -15.80 -11.32
C GLN A 398 -8.21 -17.12 -10.54
N GLU A 399 -8.94 -18.14 -10.97
CA GLU A 399 -8.85 -19.49 -10.41
C GLU A 399 -7.47 -20.14 -10.61
N ASP A 400 -6.71 -19.68 -11.60
CA ASP A 400 -5.42 -20.24 -12.02
C ASP A 400 -4.24 -19.79 -11.14
N LEU A 401 -4.42 -18.74 -10.33
CA LEU A 401 -3.40 -18.25 -9.39
C LEU A 401 -3.38 -19.09 -8.10
N ASN A 402 -2.20 -19.57 -7.70
CA ASN A 402 -1.99 -20.18 -6.39
C ASN A 402 -2.24 -19.21 -5.22
N LEU A 403 -2.36 -19.77 -4.01
CA LEU A 403 -2.69 -19.01 -2.80
C LEU A 403 -1.67 -17.91 -2.52
N TRP A 404 -0.38 -18.16 -2.76
CA TRP A 404 0.69 -17.17 -2.53
C TRP A 404 0.51 -15.94 -3.42
N ARG A 405 0.19 -16.14 -4.71
CA ARG A 405 -0.08 -15.06 -5.66
C ARG A 405 -1.36 -14.29 -5.35
N ARG A 406 -2.40 -14.95 -4.84
CA ARG A 406 -3.69 -14.32 -4.52
C ARG A 406 -3.70 -13.56 -3.19
N ALA A 407 -3.15 -14.15 -2.13
CA ALA A 407 -3.32 -13.65 -0.76
C ALA A 407 -2.07 -12.97 -0.18
N VAL A 408 -0.87 -13.45 -0.54
CA VAL A 408 0.38 -12.99 0.09
C VAL A 408 1.09 -11.92 -0.73
N THR A 409 1.14 -12.11 -2.05
CA THR A 409 1.94 -11.26 -2.93
C THR A 409 1.30 -9.89 -3.12
N TRP A 410 2.00 -8.84 -2.73
CA TRP A 410 1.61 -7.47 -3.01
C TRP A 410 2.80 -6.59 -3.34
N ASN A 411 2.72 -5.85 -4.44
CA ASN A 411 3.71 -4.85 -4.84
C ASN A 411 3.08 -3.45 -4.91
N SER A 412 3.69 -2.50 -4.17
CA SER A 412 3.19 -1.13 -4.09
C SER A 412 3.18 -0.41 -5.44
N GLY A 413 4.25 -0.50 -6.22
CA GLY A 413 4.36 0.13 -7.54
C GLY A 413 3.31 -0.41 -8.51
N HIS A 414 2.98 -1.70 -8.41
CA HIS A 414 1.90 -2.30 -9.17
C HIS A 414 0.52 -1.78 -8.74
N GLY A 415 0.14 -1.98 -7.48
CA GLY A 415 -1.20 -1.63 -7.00
C GLY A 415 -1.46 -0.12 -6.97
N GLU A 416 -0.55 0.65 -6.37
CA GLU A 416 -0.68 2.11 -6.25
C GLU A 416 -0.44 2.81 -7.59
N GLY A 417 0.47 2.27 -8.40
CA GLY A 417 0.69 2.74 -9.75
C GLY A 417 -0.51 2.49 -10.66
N TRP A 418 -1.19 1.35 -10.50
CA TRP A 418 -2.45 1.05 -11.19
C TRP A 418 -3.53 2.06 -10.82
N ALA A 419 -3.73 2.32 -9.52
CA ALA A 419 -4.75 3.25 -9.09
C ALA A 419 -4.50 4.68 -9.62
N LEU A 420 -3.25 5.15 -9.65
CA LEU A 420 -2.90 6.42 -10.30
C LEU A 420 -3.04 6.39 -11.83
N TYR A 421 -2.76 5.25 -12.46
CA TYR A 421 -2.98 5.04 -13.87
C TYR A 421 -4.48 5.12 -14.20
N ALA A 422 -5.33 4.49 -13.39
CA ALA A 422 -6.78 4.55 -13.46
C ALA A 422 -7.31 5.98 -13.34
N GLU A 423 -6.83 6.78 -12.37
CA GLU A 423 -7.18 8.20 -12.25
C GLU A 423 -6.91 8.98 -13.55
N GLN A 424 -5.75 8.75 -14.17
CA GLN A 424 -5.38 9.39 -15.42
C GLN A 424 -6.23 8.89 -16.61
N LEU A 425 -6.50 7.58 -16.67
CA LEU A 425 -7.39 7.00 -17.68
C LEU A 425 -8.79 7.59 -17.60
N MET A 426 -9.34 7.79 -16.41
CA MET A 426 -10.65 8.43 -16.23
C MET A 426 -10.68 9.86 -16.79
N ALA A 427 -9.56 10.59 -16.68
CA ALA A 427 -9.44 11.90 -17.32
C ALA A 427 -9.33 11.81 -18.86
N GLU A 428 -8.67 10.80 -19.41
CA GLU A 428 -8.61 10.55 -20.86
C GLU A 428 -9.96 10.18 -21.46
N LEU A 429 -10.79 9.48 -20.69
CA LEU A 429 -12.15 9.07 -21.05
C LEU A 429 -13.20 10.18 -20.86
N GLY A 430 -12.81 11.33 -20.32
CA GLY A 430 -13.68 12.52 -20.16
C GLY A 430 -14.43 12.62 -18.83
N TYR A 431 -14.19 11.72 -17.87
CA TYR A 431 -14.83 11.80 -16.53
C TYR A 431 -14.33 12.99 -15.70
N MET A 432 -13.17 13.56 -16.07
CA MET A 432 -12.57 14.74 -15.44
C MET A 432 -12.64 15.99 -16.34
N ASP A 433 -13.64 16.10 -17.22
CA ASP A 433 -13.79 17.27 -18.10
C ASP A 433 -14.25 18.53 -17.36
N ASP A 434 -14.96 18.37 -16.24
CA ASP A 434 -15.28 19.51 -15.37
C ASP A 434 -13.97 20.07 -14.75
N PRO A 435 -13.69 21.38 -14.87
CA PRO A 435 -12.41 21.92 -14.43
C PRO A 435 -12.18 21.83 -12.91
N GLY A 436 -13.23 21.74 -12.10
CA GLY A 436 -13.12 21.54 -10.66
C GLY A 436 -12.66 20.11 -10.33
N PHE A 437 -13.28 19.09 -10.94
CA PHE A 437 -12.82 17.71 -10.80
C PHE A 437 -11.39 17.52 -11.33
N ARG A 438 -11.06 18.13 -12.47
CA ARG A 438 -9.70 18.12 -13.00
C ARG A 438 -8.69 18.80 -12.07
N MET A 439 -9.08 19.86 -11.36
CA MET A 439 -8.25 20.48 -10.33
C MET A 439 -7.94 19.49 -9.19
N GLY A 440 -8.93 18.71 -8.74
CA GLY A 440 -8.77 17.69 -7.70
C GLY A 440 -7.80 16.58 -8.12
N MET A 441 -8.02 16.00 -9.30
CA MET A 441 -7.11 15.01 -9.90
C MET A 441 -5.67 15.55 -10.02
N LEU A 442 -5.49 16.79 -10.50
CA LEU A 442 -4.17 17.39 -10.60
C LEU A 442 -3.53 17.67 -9.23
N ASP A 443 -4.30 17.98 -8.18
CA ASP A 443 -3.77 18.10 -6.81
C ASP A 443 -3.28 16.75 -6.29
N ALA A 444 -4.06 15.69 -6.51
CA ALA A 444 -3.70 14.33 -6.18
C ALA A 444 -2.41 13.90 -6.90
N GLN A 445 -2.32 14.10 -8.22
CA GLN A 445 -1.13 13.80 -9.02
C GLN A 445 0.09 14.61 -8.57
N ARG A 446 -0.10 15.91 -8.29
CA ARG A 446 0.99 16.80 -7.84
C ARG A 446 1.54 16.39 -6.48
N LEU A 447 0.68 15.93 -5.57
CA LEU A 447 1.10 15.34 -4.29
C LEU A 447 2.00 14.12 -4.53
N ARG A 448 1.60 13.17 -5.39
CA ARG A 448 2.40 11.96 -5.65
C ARG A 448 3.69 12.25 -6.42
N ALA A 449 3.71 13.24 -7.32
CA ALA A 449 4.95 13.73 -7.92
C ALA A 449 5.88 14.39 -6.88
N ALA A 450 5.32 15.15 -5.93
CA ALA A 450 6.09 15.76 -4.86
C ALA A 450 6.70 14.71 -3.91
N ARG A 451 6.01 13.58 -3.67
CA ARG A 451 6.55 12.43 -2.92
C ARG A 451 7.86 11.91 -3.53
N VAL A 452 7.93 11.77 -4.86
CA VAL A 452 9.16 11.35 -5.56
C VAL A 452 10.33 12.29 -5.25
N VAL A 453 10.08 13.60 -5.33
CA VAL A 453 11.09 14.63 -5.08
C VAL A 453 11.57 14.59 -3.63
N VAL A 454 10.65 14.62 -2.66
CA VAL A 454 11.05 14.74 -1.25
C VAL A 454 11.72 13.48 -0.72
N ASP A 455 11.25 12.30 -1.13
CA ASP A 455 11.74 11.02 -0.62
C ASP A 455 13.17 10.75 -1.13
N ILE A 456 13.36 10.77 -2.46
CA ILE A 456 14.69 10.63 -3.08
C ILE A 456 15.59 11.78 -2.62
N GLY A 457 15.06 13.01 -2.61
CA GLY A 457 15.81 14.20 -2.26
C GLY A 457 16.39 14.14 -0.85
N LEU A 458 15.56 13.78 0.12
CA LEU A 458 15.93 13.58 1.52
C LEU A 458 16.96 12.46 1.67
N HIS A 459 16.64 11.25 1.22
CA HIS A 459 17.43 10.08 1.57
C HIS A 459 18.77 10.02 0.84
N LEU A 460 18.88 10.64 -0.34
CA LEU A 460 20.14 10.72 -1.11
C LEU A 460 20.87 12.05 -0.92
N GLY A 461 20.29 13.02 -0.21
CA GLY A 461 20.89 14.35 -0.03
C GLY A 461 21.00 15.13 -1.34
N LYS A 462 19.96 15.07 -2.19
CA LYS A 462 19.91 15.82 -3.46
C LYS A 462 19.79 17.32 -3.19
N GLN A 463 20.05 18.13 -4.21
CA GLN A 463 19.95 19.59 -4.12
C GLN A 463 18.49 20.04 -4.11
N LEU A 464 18.17 21.02 -3.29
CA LEU A 464 16.84 21.63 -3.26
C LEU A 464 16.47 22.29 -4.60
N PRO A 465 15.20 22.23 -5.04
CA PRO A 465 14.75 22.73 -6.34
C PRO A 465 14.99 24.22 -6.59
N ASP A 466 15.00 25.03 -5.53
CA ASP A 466 15.09 26.49 -5.62
C ASP A 466 16.53 27.00 -5.70
N CYS A 467 17.54 26.12 -5.59
CA CYS A 467 18.99 26.42 -5.69
C CYS A 467 19.47 27.63 -4.87
N SER A 468 18.65 28.14 -3.95
CA SER A 468 18.84 29.44 -3.29
C SER A 468 19.73 29.33 -2.06
N THR A 469 19.93 28.10 -1.59
CA THR A 469 20.91 27.73 -0.58
C THR A 469 21.63 26.46 -1.01
N SER A 470 22.88 26.27 -0.60
CA SER A 470 23.61 25.00 -0.66
C SER A 470 23.01 23.95 0.30
N GLY A 471 21.69 23.95 0.46
CA GLY A 471 20.95 23.21 1.45
C GLY A 471 20.72 21.77 1.02
N VAL A 472 20.77 20.88 1.99
CA VAL A 472 20.28 19.50 1.88
C VAL A 472 18.85 19.46 2.38
N TRP A 473 18.07 18.52 1.87
CA TRP A 473 16.74 18.23 2.38
C TRP A 473 16.76 17.89 3.88
N ASP A 474 15.88 18.54 4.65
CA ASP A 474 15.56 18.21 6.03
C ASP A 474 14.03 18.22 6.23
N LYS A 475 13.54 17.84 7.42
CA LYS A 475 12.09 17.82 7.72
C LYS A 475 11.39 19.16 7.45
N ALA A 476 12.04 20.29 7.71
CA ALA A 476 11.43 21.61 7.53
C ALA A 476 11.27 21.94 6.04
N HIS A 477 12.28 21.61 5.23
CA HIS A 477 12.22 21.76 3.77
C HIS A 477 11.20 20.78 3.16
N VAL A 478 11.18 19.52 3.59
CA VAL A 478 10.17 18.54 3.16
C VAL A 478 8.77 19.05 3.46
N LYS A 479 8.50 19.48 4.70
CA LYS A 479 7.19 20.03 5.09
C LYS A 479 6.80 21.26 4.27
N THR A 480 7.74 22.18 4.05
CA THR A 480 7.49 23.40 3.27
C THR A 480 7.17 23.05 1.81
N PHE A 481 7.99 22.21 1.19
CA PHE A 481 7.79 21.77 -0.18
C PHE A 481 6.45 21.04 -0.34
N MET A 482 6.13 20.10 0.55
CA MET A 482 4.86 19.39 0.49
C MET A 482 3.67 20.35 0.68
N ARG A 483 3.73 21.29 1.64
CA ARG A 483 2.67 22.30 1.84
C ARG A 483 2.41 23.17 0.61
N GLU A 484 3.42 23.41 -0.21
CA GLU A 484 3.26 24.15 -1.47
C GLU A 484 2.67 23.31 -2.60
N ASN A 485 2.66 21.98 -2.45
CA ASN A 485 2.31 21.01 -3.48
C ASN A 485 1.10 20.11 -3.15
N THR A 486 0.37 20.38 -2.06
CA THR A 486 -0.90 19.71 -1.74
C THR A 486 -1.87 20.61 -0.98
N ALA A 487 -3.18 20.38 -1.15
CA ALA A 487 -4.24 21.02 -0.36
C ALA A 487 -4.46 20.40 1.04
N MET A 488 -3.77 19.30 1.36
CA MET A 488 -3.90 18.54 2.62
C MET A 488 -3.78 19.44 3.88
N ASP A 489 -4.52 19.11 4.94
CA ASP A 489 -4.47 19.83 6.22
C ASP A 489 -3.14 19.65 6.97
N ASP A 490 -2.95 20.35 8.10
CA ASP A 490 -1.69 20.32 8.86
C ASP A 490 -1.42 19.00 9.60
N ALA A 491 -2.46 18.33 10.10
CA ALA A 491 -2.28 17.09 10.86
C ALA A 491 -1.86 15.97 9.93
N ASN A 492 -2.60 15.77 8.84
CA ASN A 492 -2.30 14.77 7.82
C ASN A 492 -0.94 15.03 7.16
N LEU A 493 -0.61 16.31 6.87
CA LEU A 493 0.71 16.62 6.30
C LEU A 493 1.85 16.26 7.26
N ASN A 494 1.72 16.52 8.56
CA ASN A 494 2.78 16.16 9.51
C ASN A 494 2.99 14.64 9.58
N PHE A 495 1.91 13.87 9.56
CA PHE A 495 1.97 12.40 9.52
C PHE A 495 2.69 11.92 8.26
N GLU A 496 2.30 12.41 7.09
CA GLU A 496 2.90 12.07 5.81
C GLU A 496 4.38 12.44 5.72
N VAL A 497 4.75 13.63 6.21
CA VAL A 497 6.17 14.03 6.28
C VAL A 497 6.97 13.04 7.14
N ASN A 498 6.45 12.65 8.31
CA ASN A 498 7.08 11.65 9.18
C ASN A 498 7.16 10.27 8.53
N ARG A 499 6.14 9.87 7.77
CA ARG A 499 6.13 8.64 6.96
C ARG A 499 7.27 8.65 5.95
N TYR A 500 7.43 9.70 5.17
CA TYR A 500 8.51 9.76 4.16
C TYR A 500 9.89 9.70 4.83
N LEU A 501 10.07 10.37 5.97
CA LEU A 501 11.31 10.32 6.75
C LEU A 501 11.61 8.92 7.33
N GLY A 502 10.60 8.06 7.50
CA GLY A 502 10.69 6.77 8.20
C GLY A 502 10.56 5.53 7.33
N TRP A 503 9.97 5.67 6.15
CA TRP A 503 9.63 4.56 5.27
C TRP A 503 10.16 4.81 3.85
N PRO A 504 11.50 4.78 3.70
CA PRO A 504 12.18 5.21 2.47
C PRO A 504 11.77 4.36 1.28
N GLY A 505 11.60 4.99 0.11
CA GLY A 505 11.35 4.33 -1.16
C GLY A 505 9.88 3.98 -1.42
N GLN A 506 9.01 4.01 -0.40
CA GLN A 506 7.60 3.67 -0.57
C GLN A 506 6.82 4.83 -1.21
N ALA A 507 7.01 6.07 -0.76
CA ALA A 507 6.21 7.20 -1.25
C ALA A 507 6.33 7.48 -2.77
N PRO A 508 7.49 7.25 -3.43
CA PRO A 508 7.63 7.35 -4.89
C PRO A 508 6.95 6.23 -5.69
N SER A 509 6.62 5.09 -5.07
CA SER A 509 6.10 3.90 -5.80
C SER A 509 4.82 4.21 -6.57
N TYR A 510 3.97 5.08 -6.04
CA TYR A 510 2.75 5.56 -6.68
C TYR A 510 3.04 6.14 -8.08
N ALA A 511 3.81 7.23 -8.14
CA ALA A 511 4.03 7.96 -9.38
C ALA A 511 5.00 7.24 -10.33
N LEU A 512 6.00 6.53 -9.80
CA LEU A 512 6.90 5.72 -10.61
C LEU A 512 6.19 4.48 -11.16
N GLY A 513 5.34 3.84 -10.36
CA GLY A 513 4.48 2.75 -10.80
C GLY A 513 3.51 3.19 -11.90
N GLN A 514 2.83 4.33 -11.72
CA GLN A 514 1.97 4.92 -12.75
C GLN A 514 2.73 5.14 -14.06
N ARG A 515 3.94 5.72 -13.99
CA ARG A 515 4.79 5.93 -15.16
C ARG A 515 5.09 4.61 -15.86
N LEU A 516 5.46 3.57 -15.11
CA LEU A 516 5.76 2.24 -15.67
C LEU A 516 4.52 1.57 -16.29
N TRP A 517 3.34 1.71 -15.68
CA TRP A 517 2.06 1.27 -16.27
C TRP A 517 1.79 1.95 -17.62
N GLN A 518 1.93 3.27 -17.68
CA GLN A 518 1.75 4.05 -18.91
C GLN A 518 2.76 3.68 -19.99
N GLU A 519 4.03 3.51 -19.62
CA GLU A 519 5.10 3.11 -20.53
C GLU A 519 4.90 1.69 -21.07
N THR A 520 4.40 0.76 -20.25
CA THR A 520 4.09 -0.61 -20.68
C THR A 520 2.87 -0.64 -21.60
N ARG A 521 1.77 0.05 -21.24
CA ARG A 521 0.60 0.18 -22.13
C ARG A 521 0.97 0.77 -23.48
N ALA A 522 1.71 1.88 -23.49
CA ALA A 522 2.08 2.56 -24.72
C ALA A 522 2.96 1.69 -25.63
N GLU A 523 3.73 0.75 -25.08
CA GLU A 523 4.50 -0.21 -25.88
C GLU A 523 3.62 -1.38 -26.37
N ALA A 524 2.74 -1.91 -25.54
CA ALA A 524 1.77 -2.94 -25.93
C ALA A 524 0.87 -2.45 -27.09
N GLU A 525 0.40 -1.21 -27.02
CA GLU A 525 -0.39 -0.58 -28.09
C GLU A 525 0.40 -0.45 -29.40
N LYS A 526 1.72 -0.19 -29.34
CA LYS A 526 2.58 -0.20 -30.54
C LYS A 526 2.75 -1.59 -31.13
N GLN A 527 2.68 -2.64 -30.31
CA GLN A 527 2.68 -4.03 -30.76
C GLN A 527 1.32 -4.49 -31.30
N GLY A 528 0.28 -3.66 -31.17
CA GLY A 528 -1.04 -3.87 -31.77
C GLY A 528 -2.12 -4.31 -30.79
N MET A 529 -1.82 -4.37 -29.48
CA MET A 529 -2.79 -4.66 -28.43
C MET A 529 -3.75 -3.48 -28.27
N SER A 530 -5.05 -3.74 -28.10
CA SER A 530 -6.00 -2.72 -27.69
C SER A 530 -5.89 -2.41 -26.20
N ALA A 531 -6.36 -1.23 -25.76
CA ALA A 531 -6.36 -0.87 -24.35
C ALA A 531 -7.12 -1.89 -23.47
N ARG A 532 -8.24 -2.41 -23.98
CA ARG A 532 -9.02 -3.46 -23.30
C ARG A 532 -8.24 -4.77 -23.15
N GLU A 533 -7.60 -5.24 -24.21
CA GLU A 533 -6.76 -6.45 -24.15
C GLU A 533 -5.62 -6.25 -23.14
N PHE A 534 -4.97 -5.08 -23.17
CA PHE A 534 -3.93 -4.73 -22.20
C PHE A 534 -4.43 -4.77 -20.76
N HIS A 535 -5.57 -4.14 -20.45
CA HIS A 535 -6.11 -4.15 -19.10
C HIS A 535 -6.49 -5.57 -18.65
N SER A 536 -7.16 -6.35 -19.51
CA SER A 536 -7.59 -7.71 -19.17
C SER A 536 -6.38 -8.62 -18.89
N GLU A 537 -5.35 -8.58 -19.73
CA GLU A 537 -4.13 -9.38 -19.56
C GLU A 537 -3.34 -8.94 -18.31
N ALA A 538 -3.11 -7.63 -18.16
CA ALA A 538 -2.31 -7.12 -17.06
C ALA A 538 -2.96 -7.32 -15.69
N LEU A 539 -4.28 -7.16 -15.57
CA LEU A 539 -5.00 -7.38 -14.31
C LEU A 539 -5.12 -8.87 -13.95
N ALA A 540 -5.19 -9.75 -14.94
CA ALA A 540 -5.23 -11.20 -14.72
C ALA A 540 -3.94 -11.75 -14.09
N LEU A 541 -2.82 -11.03 -14.18
CA LEU A 541 -1.58 -11.41 -13.50
C LEU A 541 -1.67 -11.25 -11.97
N GLY A 542 -2.66 -10.54 -11.43
CA GLY A 542 -2.67 -10.17 -10.02
C GLY A 542 -1.50 -9.24 -9.67
N SER A 543 -1.14 -9.13 -8.38
CA SER A 543 -0.04 -8.23 -7.99
C SER A 543 1.32 -8.83 -8.32
N VAL A 544 2.09 -8.15 -9.18
CA VAL A 544 3.44 -8.57 -9.58
C VAL A 544 4.42 -7.39 -9.53
N PRO A 545 5.74 -7.61 -9.45
CA PRO A 545 6.73 -6.54 -9.64
C PRO A 545 6.56 -5.89 -11.02
N MET A 546 6.75 -4.57 -11.11
CA MET A 546 6.58 -3.85 -12.37
C MET A 546 7.48 -4.34 -13.51
N SER A 547 8.67 -4.86 -13.21
CA SER A 547 9.53 -5.48 -14.22
C SER A 547 8.91 -6.76 -14.80
N VAL A 548 8.30 -7.59 -13.94
CA VAL A 548 7.64 -8.84 -14.35
C VAL A 548 6.35 -8.55 -15.11
N LEU A 549 5.56 -7.55 -14.68
CA LEU A 549 4.39 -7.08 -15.43
C LEU A 549 4.78 -6.75 -16.88
N ARG A 550 5.86 -5.98 -17.03
CA ARG A 550 6.33 -5.51 -18.34
C ARG A 550 6.78 -6.68 -19.23
N GLU A 551 7.53 -7.62 -18.67
CA GLU A 551 7.99 -8.83 -19.37
C GLU A 551 6.82 -9.70 -19.81
N ALA A 552 5.88 -10.00 -18.89
CA ALA A 552 4.72 -10.83 -19.17
C ALA A 552 3.83 -10.25 -20.30
N VAL A 553 3.53 -8.95 -20.24
CA VAL A 553 2.64 -8.30 -21.23
C VAL A 553 3.31 -8.05 -22.58
N LEU A 554 4.63 -7.80 -22.60
CA LEU A 554 5.35 -7.46 -23.84
C LEU A 554 6.08 -8.65 -24.47
N GLY A 555 6.16 -9.80 -23.79
CA GLY A 555 6.82 -11.03 -24.26
C GLY A 555 8.31 -10.86 -24.54
N ASN A 556 9.05 -10.11 -23.72
CA ASN A 556 10.47 -9.76 -23.93
C ASN A 556 11.42 -10.21 -22.85
#